data_AF-A0A1F2Z566-F1
#
_entry.id   AF-A0A1F2Z566-F1
#
_cell.length_a   1.000
_cell.length_b   1.000
_cell.length_c   1.000
_cell.angle_alpha   90.00
_cell.angle_beta   90.00
_cell.angle_gamma   90.00
#
_symmetry.space_group_name_H-M   'P 1'
#
loop_
_entity.id
_entity.type
_entity.pdbx_description
1 polymer ?
#
loop_
_entity_poly.entity_id
_entity_poly.type
_entity_poly.pdbx_seq_one_letter_code
_entity_poly.pdbx_strand_id
1 'polypeptide(L)'
;FPPVLPNGDFIGVAHGSQLRQVLFSVRDDGLYGEGVFLLWHEISGVSITDAKGFQIRSGKYASGGIGFYAGASALLDLTGEIVTRIDGYTVDYCLMNRISYESNRKI
;
A
#
# COMPACT_ATOMS: atom_id res chain seq x y z
N PHE A 1 -6.38 -15.86 -6.22
CA PHE A 1 -6.69 -14.46 -5.91
C PHE A 1 -5.56 -13.94 -5.02
N PRO A 2 -5.08 -12.68 -5.15
CA PRO A 2 -3.96 -12.21 -4.34
C PRO A 2 -4.26 -12.37 -2.84
N PRO A 3 -3.32 -12.85 -2.02
CA PRO A 3 -3.48 -12.89 -0.56
C PRO A 3 -3.71 -11.50 0.03
N VAL A 4 -4.29 -11.45 1.23
CA VAL A 4 -4.40 -10.20 2.01
C VAL A 4 -3.00 -9.85 2.52
N LEU A 5 -2.49 -8.66 2.19
CA LEU A 5 -1.17 -8.23 2.65
C LEU A 5 -1.10 -8.21 4.19
N PRO A 6 -0.08 -8.82 4.81
CA PRO A 6 0.12 -8.75 6.25
C PRO A 6 0.68 -7.39 6.67
N ASN A 7 0.76 -7.17 7.98
CA ASN A 7 1.37 -5.96 8.55
C ASN A 7 2.90 -5.96 8.33
N GLY A 8 3.48 -4.77 8.27
CA GLY A 8 4.90 -4.56 8.00
C GLY A 8 5.14 -3.23 7.29
N ASP A 9 6.38 -2.94 6.95
CA ASP A 9 6.74 -1.71 6.25
C ASP A 9 6.69 -1.90 4.74
N PHE A 10 5.81 -1.16 4.07
CA PHE A 10 5.68 -1.19 2.63
C PHE A 10 6.73 -0.28 2.01
N ILE A 11 7.69 -0.90 1.34
CA ILE A 11 8.82 -0.26 0.68
C ILE A 11 8.48 -0.13 -0.81
N GLY A 12 8.71 1.03 -1.38
CA GLY A 12 8.49 1.28 -2.81
C GLY A 12 9.12 2.59 -3.27
N VAL A 13 8.75 3.03 -4.46
CA VAL A 13 9.20 4.32 -5.01
C VAL A 13 7.98 5.22 -5.16
N ALA A 14 7.91 6.27 -4.34
CA ALA A 14 6.83 7.26 -4.40
C ALA A 14 6.84 7.99 -5.75
N HIS A 15 5.68 8.45 -6.23
CA HIS A 15 5.62 9.32 -7.40
C HIS A 15 6.46 10.59 -7.20
N GLY A 16 7.31 10.90 -8.18
CA GLY A 16 8.24 12.03 -8.11
C GLY A 16 9.55 11.74 -7.37
N SER A 17 9.70 10.56 -6.75
CA SER A 17 10.97 10.07 -6.21
C SER A 17 11.66 9.13 -7.20
N GLN A 18 12.99 9.02 -7.09
CA GLN A 18 13.80 8.00 -7.76
C GLN A 18 14.35 6.97 -6.77
N LEU A 19 14.18 7.21 -5.46
CA LEU A 19 14.72 6.36 -4.41
C LEU A 19 13.66 5.44 -3.86
N ARG A 20 14.08 4.20 -3.62
CA ARG A 20 13.28 3.22 -2.90
C ARG A 20 13.37 3.51 -1.41
N GLN A 21 12.22 3.61 -0.76
CA GLN A 21 12.11 3.96 0.65
C GLN A 21 10.86 3.33 1.27
N VAL A 22 10.78 3.32 2.60
CA VAL A 22 9.53 3.00 3.30
C VAL A 22 8.50 4.08 2.94
N LEU A 23 7.41 3.67 2.31
CA LEU A 23 6.31 4.57 1.95
C LEU A 23 5.36 4.73 3.13
N PHE A 24 5.04 3.62 3.79
CA PHE A 24 4.19 3.56 4.97
C PHE A 24 4.29 2.19 5.64
N SER A 25 4.03 2.13 6.94
CA SER A 25 3.74 0.89 7.66
C SER A 25 2.27 0.50 7.44
N VAL A 26 2.05 -0.76 7.09
CA VAL A 26 0.75 -1.43 7.05
C VAL A 26 0.44 -1.96 8.45
N ARG A 27 -0.69 -1.55 9.01
CA ARG A 27 -1.14 -1.92 10.35
C ARG A 27 -2.58 -2.42 10.32
N ASP A 28 -3.07 -2.93 11.43
CA ASP A 28 -4.42 -3.49 11.52
C ASP A 28 -5.53 -2.48 11.24
N ASP A 29 -5.28 -1.20 11.50
CA ASP A 29 -6.25 -0.11 11.40
C ASP A 29 -6.02 0.82 10.19
N GLY A 30 -4.85 0.75 9.54
CA GLY A 30 -4.55 1.60 8.40
C GLY A 30 -3.11 1.59 7.91
N LEU A 31 -2.80 2.60 7.10
CA LEU A 31 -1.49 2.90 6.54
C LEU A 31 -0.88 4.11 7.24
N TYR A 32 0.37 3.99 7.66
CA TYR A 32 1.08 5.00 8.45
C TYR A 32 2.41 5.39 7.80
N GLY A 33 2.48 6.56 7.18
CA GLY A 33 3.71 7.15 6.66
C GLY A 33 4.26 8.25 7.58
N GLU A 34 5.41 8.82 7.22
CA GLU A 34 5.99 9.95 7.96
C GLU A 34 5.08 11.19 7.88
N GLY A 35 4.34 11.46 8.98
CA GLY A 35 3.43 12.61 9.08
C GLY A 35 2.06 12.44 8.40
N VAL A 36 1.80 11.29 7.77
CA VAL A 36 0.50 10.97 7.14
C VAL A 36 -0.01 9.62 7.59
N PHE A 37 -1.32 9.50 7.81
CA PHE A 37 -1.96 8.22 8.10
C PHE A 37 -3.31 8.14 7.42
N LEU A 38 -3.64 6.96 6.90
CA LEU A 38 -4.91 6.65 6.26
C LEU A 38 -5.49 5.41 6.93
N LEU A 39 -6.54 5.59 7.73
CA LEU A 39 -7.31 4.48 8.26
C LEU A 39 -8.04 3.76 7.12
N TRP A 40 -8.30 2.47 7.28
CA TRP A 40 -8.90 1.68 6.19
C TRP A 40 -10.23 2.26 5.67
N HIS A 41 -11.06 2.80 6.57
CA HIS A 41 -12.33 3.44 6.22
C HIS A 41 -12.19 4.83 5.56
N GLU A 42 -11.00 5.44 5.60
CA GLU A 42 -10.69 6.71 4.95
C GLU A 42 -10.19 6.53 3.49
N ILE A 43 -9.88 5.29 3.09
CA ILE A 43 -9.45 4.96 1.74
C ILE A 43 -10.68 4.78 0.85
N SER A 44 -10.84 5.64 -0.15
CA SER A 44 -11.96 5.61 -1.09
C SER A 44 -11.73 4.66 -2.27
N GLY A 45 -10.53 4.11 -2.40
CA GLY A 45 -10.20 3.06 -3.34
C GLY A 45 -8.78 3.18 -3.89
N VAL A 46 -8.48 2.36 -4.90
CA VAL A 46 -7.18 2.34 -5.58
C VAL A 46 -7.40 2.49 -7.09
N SER A 47 -6.54 3.25 -7.76
CA SER A 47 -6.45 3.28 -9.23
C SER A 47 -5.08 2.84 -9.71
N ILE A 48 -5.03 2.16 -10.85
CA ILE A 48 -3.80 1.70 -11.49
C ILE A 48 -3.73 2.30 -12.89
N THR A 49 -2.56 2.79 -13.30
CA THR A 49 -2.29 3.23 -14.67
C THR A 49 -0.90 2.80 -15.10
N ASP A 50 -0.72 2.47 -16.38
CA ASP A 50 0.58 2.01 -16.90
C ASP A 50 1.70 3.04 -16.67
N ALA A 51 1.40 4.33 -16.79
CA ALA A 51 2.38 5.41 -16.65
C ALA A 51 2.68 5.82 -15.20
N LYS A 52 1.72 5.65 -14.28
CA LYS A 52 1.80 6.12 -12.89
C LYS A 52 1.57 5.02 -11.86
N GLY A 53 1.77 3.75 -12.19
CA GLY A 53 1.63 2.64 -11.24
C GLY A 53 0.33 2.69 -10.43
N PHE A 54 0.46 2.65 -9.10
CA PHE A 54 -0.64 2.59 -8.14
C PHE A 54 -0.89 3.95 -7.48
N GLN A 55 -2.16 4.27 -7.28
CA GLN A 55 -2.61 5.42 -6.50
C GLN A 55 -3.70 4.99 -5.52
N ILE A 56 -3.37 5.04 -4.22
CA ILE A 56 -4.31 4.91 -3.11
C ILE A 56 -5.01 6.27 -2.95
N ARG A 57 -6.34 6.26 -2.94
CA ARG A 57 -7.16 7.47 -2.94
C ARG A 57 -7.79 7.71 -1.57
N SER A 58 -7.75 8.96 -1.11
CA SER A 58 -8.46 9.41 0.08
C SER A 58 -8.83 10.89 -0.03
N GLY A 59 -9.99 11.24 0.52
CA GLY A 59 -10.43 12.64 0.65
C GLY A 59 -9.82 13.38 1.85
N LYS A 60 -9.06 12.68 2.71
CA LYS A 60 -8.46 13.26 3.93
C LYS A 60 -7.39 14.31 3.62
N TYR A 61 -6.65 14.13 2.53
CA TYR A 61 -5.53 14.99 2.15
C TYR A 61 -5.76 15.63 0.78
N ALA A 62 -5.35 16.90 0.64
CA ALA A 62 -5.48 17.65 -0.62
C ALA A 62 -4.69 17.01 -1.78
N SER A 63 -3.64 16.23 -1.49
CA SER A 63 -2.89 15.46 -2.49
C SER A 63 -3.70 14.33 -3.13
N GLY A 64 -4.85 13.97 -2.56
CA GLY A 64 -5.69 12.87 -3.05
C GLY A 64 -5.23 11.47 -2.62
N GLY A 65 -4.22 11.36 -1.75
CA GLY A 65 -3.75 10.09 -1.17
C GLY A 65 -2.26 9.80 -1.45
N ILE A 66 -1.91 8.53 -1.64
CA ILE A 66 -0.51 8.05 -1.75
C ILE A 66 -0.32 7.31 -3.08
N GLY A 67 0.71 7.68 -3.86
CA GLY A 67 1.00 7.07 -5.14
C GLY A 67 2.44 6.54 -5.27
N PHE A 68 2.61 5.39 -5.91
CA PHE A 68 3.89 4.71 -6.08
C PHE A 68 3.96 3.86 -7.35
N TYR A 69 5.18 3.66 -7.86
CA TYR A 69 5.41 2.88 -9.09
C TYR A 69 5.26 1.37 -8.87
N ALA A 70 4.61 0.71 -9.82
CA ALA A 70 4.37 -0.73 -9.80
C ALA A 70 5.67 -1.54 -9.93
N GLY A 71 5.72 -2.72 -9.29
CA GLY A 71 6.80 -3.70 -9.51
C GLY A 71 8.13 -3.37 -8.83
N ALA A 72 8.24 -2.21 -8.17
CA ALA A 72 9.41 -1.80 -7.39
C ALA A 72 9.20 -1.97 -5.86
N SER A 73 8.15 -2.67 -5.47
CA SER A 73 7.73 -2.74 -4.07
C SER A 73 8.20 -4.00 -3.34
N ALA A 74 8.36 -3.88 -2.03
CA ALA A 74 8.51 -5.00 -1.11
C ALA A 74 7.77 -4.69 0.20
N LEU A 75 7.51 -5.74 0.97
CA LEU A 75 7.14 -5.65 2.37
C LEU A 75 8.35 -6.06 3.20
N LEU A 76 8.80 -5.21 4.12
CA LEU A 76 9.60 -5.65 5.26
C LEU A 76 8.62 -6.14 6.32
N ASP A 77 8.51 -7.45 6.49
CA ASP A 77 7.54 -8.01 7.43
C ASP A 77 7.98 -7.86 8.90
N LEU A 78 7.12 -8.27 9.82
CA LEU A 78 7.38 -8.18 11.26
C LEU A 78 8.51 -9.09 11.76
N THR A 79 8.96 -10.05 10.95
CA THR A 79 10.12 -10.92 11.25
C THR A 79 11.43 -10.29 10.78
N GLY A 80 11.37 -9.20 10.01
CA GLY A 80 12.50 -8.52 9.40
C GLY A 80 12.87 -9.05 8.01
N GLU A 81 12.04 -9.90 7.41
CA GLU A 81 12.28 -10.42 6.06
C GLU A 81 11.72 -9.47 4.99
N ILE A 82 12.46 -9.35 3.87
CA ILE A 82 12.03 -8.58 2.71
C ILE A 82 11.31 -9.50 1.74
N VAL A 83 10.00 -9.29 1.61
CA VAL A 83 9.10 -10.06 0.74
C VAL A 83 8.70 -9.23 -0.46
N THR A 84 8.89 -9.76 -1.67
CA THR A 84 8.44 -9.11 -2.92
C THR A 84 7.21 -9.79 -3.52
N ARG A 85 6.95 -11.05 -3.15
CA ARG A 85 5.81 -11.84 -3.57
C ARG A 85 5.25 -12.71 -2.43
N ILE A 86 3.93 -12.88 -2.41
CA ILE A 86 3.20 -13.77 -1.49
C ILE A 86 2.31 -14.66 -2.36
N ASP A 87 2.44 -15.98 -2.25
CA ASP A 87 1.73 -16.97 -3.08
C ASP A 87 1.77 -16.68 -4.59
N GLY A 88 2.90 -16.18 -5.08
CA GLY A 88 3.12 -15.85 -6.50
C GLY A 88 2.63 -14.46 -6.93
N TYR A 89 1.91 -13.72 -6.08
CA TYR A 89 1.44 -12.36 -6.37
C TYR A 89 2.42 -11.32 -5.84
N THR A 90 2.64 -10.21 -6.56
CA THR A 90 3.45 -9.10 -6.03
C THR A 90 2.77 -8.46 -4.84
N VAL A 91 3.57 -7.93 -3.91
CA VAL A 91 3.04 -7.25 -2.72
C VAL A 91 2.14 -6.06 -3.06
N ASP A 92 2.28 -5.45 -4.25
CA ASP A 92 1.38 -4.40 -4.74
C ASP A 92 -0.07 -4.89 -4.87
N TYR A 93 -0.26 -6.06 -5.49
CA TYR A 93 -1.58 -6.65 -5.66
C TYR A 93 -2.12 -7.19 -4.34
N CYS A 94 -1.25 -7.70 -3.46
CA CYS A 94 -1.64 -8.08 -2.11
C CYS A 94 -2.12 -6.87 -1.30
N LEU A 95 -1.47 -5.69 -1.45
CA LEU A 95 -1.89 -4.45 -0.80
C LEU A 95 -3.26 -4.01 -1.30
N MET A 96 -3.49 -4.08 -2.60
CA MET A 96 -4.81 -3.80 -3.19
C MET A 96 -5.90 -4.71 -2.62
N ASN A 97 -5.58 -5.99 -2.47
CA ASN A 97 -6.51 -6.91 -1.83
C ASN A 97 -6.70 -6.55 -0.35
N ARG A 98 -5.65 -6.18 0.40
CA ARG A 98 -5.79 -5.72 1.80
C ARG A 98 -6.76 -4.56 1.90
N ILE A 99 -6.61 -3.53 1.07
CA ILE A 99 -7.51 -2.37 1.04
C ILE A 99 -8.95 -2.83 0.76
N SER A 100 -9.15 -3.69 -0.25
CA SER A 100 -10.49 -4.19 -0.62
C SER A 100 -11.12 -5.07 0.47
N TYR A 101 -10.32 -5.88 1.14
CA TYR A 101 -10.73 -6.73 2.26
C TYR A 101 -11.20 -5.88 3.43
N GLU A 102 -10.43 -4.86 3.81
CA GLU A 102 -10.76 -3.98 4.94
C GLU A 102 -11.95 -3.06 4.63
N SER A 103 -12.10 -2.59 3.38
CA SER A 103 -13.30 -1.83 2.97
C SER A 103 -14.59 -2.66 3.03
N ASN A 104 -14.51 -3.98 2.86
CA ASN A 104 -15.67 -4.88 2.90
C ASN A 104 -15.95 -5.45 4.29
N ARG A 105 -14.98 -5.38 5.22
CA ARG A 105 -15.22 -5.59 6.66
C ARG A 105 -15.99 -4.38 7.19
N LYS A 106 -17.28 -4.31 6.87
CA LYS A 106 -18.19 -3.38 7.55
C LYS A 106 -18.09 -3.64 9.05
N ILE A 107 -17.82 -2.57 9.81
CA ILE A 107 -17.96 -2.49 11.27
C ILE A 107 -19.39 -2.87 11.66
#